data_AF-X6FJS0-F1
#
_entry.id   AF-X6FJS0-F1
#
_cell.length_a   1.000
_cell.length_b   1.000
_cell.length_c   1.000
_cell.angle_alpha   90.00
_cell.angle_beta   90.00
_cell.angle_gamma   90.00
#
_symmetry.space_group_name_H-M   'P 1'
#
loop_
_entity.id
_entity.type
_entity.pdbx_description
1 polymer ?
#
loop_
_entity_poly.entity_id
_entity_poly.type
_entity_poly.pdbx_seq_one_letter_code
_entity_poly.pdbx_strand_id
1 'polypeptide(L)'
;MNLQLGLTPSCAFLPRRHDRTIERNKIDFVCLDPFVKTHGLTENDNNQMDQVIEFLANFAIEMNIAVDVPHHTAKGAANPGNADRGRGASAIKDGARLVYTLTTMSDEEAERFGVPPADRRLYIRMDSGKVNITPPAAAAKRFKLVSVVLGNGNHLYPDGDNVQTIEQWTPPETWEGLTDDLVNRILTDIDAGMADGERYSDAGAAKARAAWKVVQKRAPKKTEQQCREIIATWVKNGLILKETYYSLVTRKDREGLHVDDMKRGHLKSPLDLRHWLVVMAHRWRKTGCAIDEGALRKFNGALSCANCISRWRTNGTIAQTGRVPVAKSQSRAILPPCRSSRTTAAKISVMVWPRA
;
A
#
# COMPACT_ATOMS: atom_id res chain seq x y z
N MET A 1 49.03 12.19 12.29
CA MET A 1 48.27 12.61 13.49
C MET A 1 47.14 11.60 13.67
N ASN A 2 47.33 10.61 14.54
CA ASN A 2 46.31 9.61 14.86
C ASN A 2 45.28 10.26 15.78
N LEU A 3 44.07 10.54 15.27
CA LEU A 3 42.92 10.79 16.14
C LEU A 3 42.41 9.44 16.63
N GLN A 4 42.91 9.03 17.79
CA GLN A 4 42.39 7.90 18.55
C GLN A 4 41.07 8.35 19.19
N LEU A 5 39.98 8.25 18.43
CA LEU A 5 38.63 8.36 18.98
C LEU A 5 38.46 7.23 20.01
N GLY A 6 38.25 7.60 21.26
CA GLY A 6 38.11 6.71 22.41
C GLY A 6 36.84 5.87 22.37
N LEU A 7 36.80 4.92 21.44
CA LEU A 7 35.82 3.84 21.47
C LEU A 7 36.27 2.81 22.51
N THR A 8 35.39 2.49 23.44
CA THR A 8 35.62 1.42 24.42
C THR A 8 35.87 0.09 23.69
N PRO A 9 36.74 -0.80 24.21
CA PRO A 9 37.18 -2.01 23.50
C PRO A 9 36.06 -3.00 23.10
N SER A 10 34.85 -2.84 23.63
CA SER A 10 33.72 -3.73 23.39
C SER A 10 32.96 -3.46 22.08
N CYS A 11 33.15 -2.30 21.44
CA CYS A 11 32.42 -1.92 20.22
C CYS A 11 33.19 -2.23 18.92
N ALA A 12 34.52 -2.35 18.98
CA ALA A 12 35.39 -2.31 17.80
C ALA A 12 35.59 -3.66 17.08
N PHE A 13 34.95 -4.75 17.52
CA PHE A 13 35.52 -6.09 17.29
C PHE A 13 35.14 -6.78 15.97
N LEU A 14 34.07 -6.38 15.28
CA LEU A 14 33.58 -7.13 14.10
C LEU A 14 33.85 -6.47 12.73
N PRO A 15 33.45 -5.21 12.44
CA PRO A 15 33.55 -4.67 11.08
C PRO A 15 34.98 -4.55 10.55
N ARG A 16 35.94 -4.12 11.38
CA ARG A 16 37.35 -3.96 10.98
C ARG A 16 38.04 -5.25 10.52
N ARG A 17 37.53 -6.42 10.92
CA ARG A 17 38.08 -7.71 10.46
C ARG A 17 37.68 -8.03 9.02
N HIS A 18 36.62 -7.39 8.53
CA HIS A 18 36.06 -7.64 7.21
C HIS A 18 36.56 -6.66 6.14
N ASP A 19 37.24 -5.57 6.50
CA ASP A 19 37.75 -4.54 5.56
C ASP A 19 38.50 -5.16 4.38
N ARG A 20 39.50 -6.02 4.66
CA ARG A 20 40.28 -6.69 3.62
C ARG A 20 39.44 -7.60 2.73
N THR A 21 38.42 -8.25 3.30
CA THR A 21 37.50 -9.13 2.56
C THR A 21 36.60 -8.30 1.65
N ILE A 22 36.11 -7.16 2.15
CA ILE A 22 35.27 -6.22 1.40
C ILE A 22 36.06 -5.63 0.24
N GLU A 23 37.27 -5.11 0.49
CA GLU A 23 38.13 -4.53 -0.55
C GLU A 23 38.53 -5.57 -1.60
N ARG A 24 39.02 -6.74 -1.15
CA ARG A 24 39.52 -7.78 -2.06
C ARG A 24 38.43 -8.33 -2.96
N ASN A 25 37.22 -8.51 -2.44
CA ASN A 25 36.09 -9.07 -3.19
C ASN A 25 35.18 -8.00 -3.79
N LYS A 26 35.47 -6.71 -3.56
CA LYS A 26 34.65 -5.57 -4.00
C LYS A 26 33.18 -5.73 -3.56
N ILE A 27 32.98 -6.02 -2.28
CA ILE A 27 31.64 -6.19 -1.71
C ILE A 27 30.96 -4.82 -1.65
N ASP A 28 29.76 -4.69 -2.24
CA ASP A 28 28.96 -3.45 -2.18
C ASP A 28 27.90 -3.47 -1.06
N PHE A 29 27.63 -4.63 -0.47
CA PHE A 29 26.57 -4.84 0.52
C PHE A 29 26.96 -5.84 1.60
N VAL A 30 26.72 -5.47 2.87
CA VAL A 30 26.93 -6.33 4.04
C VAL A 30 25.64 -6.43 4.83
N CYS A 31 25.18 -7.65 5.10
CA CYS A 31 24.06 -7.92 5.99
C CYS A 31 24.57 -8.59 7.27
N LEU A 32 24.26 -8.01 8.44
CA LEU A 32 24.67 -8.54 9.74
C LEU A 32 23.46 -9.07 10.49
N ASP A 33 23.19 -10.36 10.33
CA ASP A 33 22.01 -11.02 10.87
C ASP A 33 22.34 -11.99 12.04
N PRO A 34 21.76 -11.82 13.24
CA PRO A 34 20.91 -10.72 13.69
C PRO A 34 21.69 -9.59 14.37
N PHE A 35 21.15 -8.37 14.38
CA PHE A 35 21.77 -7.17 14.98
C PHE A 35 22.32 -7.41 16.40
N VAL A 36 21.55 -8.09 17.26
CA VAL A 36 21.94 -8.42 18.65
C VAL A 36 23.25 -9.21 18.77
N LYS A 37 23.65 -9.94 17.73
CA LYS A 37 24.88 -10.75 17.71
C LYS A 37 26.09 -9.98 17.17
N THR A 38 25.91 -8.72 16.78
CA THR A 38 26.97 -7.89 16.19
C THR A 38 27.73 -7.06 17.23
N HIS A 39 27.22 -6.95 18.46
CA HIS A 39 27.82 -6.16 19.54
C HIS A 39 27.62 -6.81 20.91
N GLY A 40 28.44 -6.43 21.89
CA GLY A 40 28.34 -6.87 23.29
C GLY A 40 27.56 -5.91 24.21
N LEU A 41 26.98 -4.84 23.65
CA LEU A 41 26.33 -3.76 24.40
C LEU A 41 24.83 -4.00 24.68
N THR A 42 24.27 -3.25 25.63
CA THR A 42 22.87 -3.38 26.06
C THR A 42 21.92 -2.70 25.08
N GLU A 43 21.06 -3.48 24.41
CA GLU A 43 20.11 -2.94 23.41
C GLU A 43 19.05 -1.97 23.95
N ASN A 44 18.77 -1.98 25.25
CA ASN A 44 17.79 -1.08 25.86
C ASN A 44 18.38 0.30 26.22
N ASP A 45 19.70 0.49 26.06
CA ASP A 45 20.39 1.74 26.37
C ASP A 45 20.57 2.57 25.08
N ASN A 46 19.92 3.74 25.02
CA ASN A 46 19.98 4.62 23.85
C ASN A 46 21.39 5.10 23.54
N ASN A 47 22.21 5.43 24.55
CA ASN A 47 23.56 5.96 24.33
C ASN A 47 24.49 4.88 23.79
N GLN A 48 24.34 3.64 24.28
CA GLN A 48 25.11 2.51 23.76
C GLN A 48 24.69 2.14 22.34
N MET A 49 23.39 2.13 22.04
CA MET A 49 22.91 1.79 20.70
C MET A 49 23.22 2.88 19.67
N ASP A 50 23.19 4.15 20.07
CA ASP A 50 23.61 5.26 19.21
C ASP A 50 25.08 5.09 18.77
N GLN A 51 25.98 4.73 19.70
CA GLN A 51 27.38 4.45 19.39
C GLN A 51 27.56 3.28 18.39
N VAL A 52 26.77 2.21 18.54
CA VAL A 52 26.83 1.06 17.62
C VAL A 52 26.38 1.48 16.23
N ILE A 53 25.26 2.20 16.12
CA ILE A 53 24.71 2.63 14.83
C ILE A 53 25.60 3.66 14.16
N GLU A 54 26.16 4.61 14.91
CA GLU A 54 27.14 5.58 14.40
C GLU A 54 28.38 4.87 13.86
N PHE A 55 28.89 3.88 14.59
CA PHE A 55 30.02 3.08 14.13
C PHE A 55 29.72 2.32 12.83
N LEU A 56 28.55 1.68 12.72
CA LEU A 56 28.11 1.04 11.47
C LEU A 56 27.94 2.05 10.33
N ALA A 57 27.53 3.29 10.64
CA ALA A 57 27.31 4.33 9.65
C ALA A 57 28.64 4.80 9.07
N ASN A 58 29.61 5.07 9.95
CA ASN A 58 30.96 5.45 9.59
C ASN A 58 31.63 4.32 8.80
N PHE A 59 31.47 3.07 9.23
CA PHE A 59 31.97 1.90 8.48
C PHE A 59 31.39 1.83 7.06
N ALA A 60 30.08 2.03 6.90
CA ALA A 60 29.43 2.04 5.60
C ALA A 60 29.94 3.18 4.69
N ILE A 61 30.23 4.35 5.27
CA ILE A 61 30.80 5.52 4.58
C ILE A 61 32.25 5.25 4.15
N GLU A 62 33.09 4.79 5.07
CA GLU A 62 34.51 4.52 4.84
C GLU A 62 34.71 3.47 3.74
N MET A 63 33.93 2.39 3.80
CA MET A 63 34.02 1.30 2.83
C MET A 63 33.21 1.56 1.54
N ASN A 64 32.40 2.63 1.51
CA ASN A 64 31.47 2.94 0.42
C ASN A 64 30.54 1.76 0.07
N ILE A 65 29.90 1.19 1.10
CA ILE A 65 28.98 0.04 0.98
C ILE A 65 27.61 0.36 1.59
N ALA A 66 26.64 -0.51 1.31
CA ALA A 66 25.39 -0.56 2.07
C ALA A 66 25.50 -1.59 3.21
N VAL A 67 24.92 -1.25 4.37
CA VAL A 67 24.89 -2.13 5.54
C VAL A 67 23.43 -2.35 5.94
N ASP A 68 23.03 -3.61 6.08
CA ASP A 68 21.71 -3.97 6.60
C ASP A 68 21.84 -4.78 7.89
N VAL A 69 21.00 -4.48 8.86
CA VAL A 69 21.00 -5.17 10.16
C VAL A 69 19.60 -5.67 10.48
N PRO A 70 19.29 -6.95 10.17
CA PRO A 70 18.05 -7.56 10.57
C PRO A 70 17.88 -7.52 12.09
N HIS A 71 16.75 -6.98 12.53
CA HIS A 71 16.49 -6.70 13.95
C HIS A 71 15.17 -7.30 14.38
N HIS A 72 15.12 -7.89 15.57
CA HIS A 72 13.88 -8.50 16.04
C HIS A 72 12.88 -7.45 16.51
N THR A 73 11.59 -7.66 16.25
CA THR A 73 10.53 -6.84 16.84
C THR A 73 10.36 -7.12 18.33
N ALA A 74 9.85 -6.13 19.08
CA ALA A 74 9.25 -6.37 20.39
C ALA A 74 8.05 -7.34 20.29
N LYS A 75 7.74 -8.03 21.40
CA LYS A 75 6.57 -8.91 21.49
C LYS A 75 5.28 -8.09 21.37
N GLY A 76 4.24 -8.66 20.75
CA GLY A 76 2.92 -8.04 20.64
C GLY A 76 2.34 -8.18 19.23
N ALA A 77 1.11 -7.71 19.02
CA ALA A 77 0.42 -7.78 17.74
C ALA A 77 1.22 -7.13 16.61
N ALA A 78 1.18 -7.68 15.40
CA ALA A 78 1.85 -7.09 14.24
C ALA A 78 1.30 -5.68 13.96
N ASN A 79 2.18 -4.74 13.64
CA ASN A 79 1.81 -3.38 13.23
C ASN A 79 2.66 -2.99 12.00
N PRO A 80 2.19 -3.34 10.79
CA PRO A 80 2.96 -3.12 9.57
C PRO A 80 3.24 -1.63 9.34
N GLY A 81 4.49 -1.30 8.98
CA GLY A 81 4.94 0.07 8.75
C GLY A 81 5.25 0.86 10.04
N ASN A 82 5.26 0.21 11.20
CA ASN A 82 5.62 0.88 12.44
C ASN A 82 7.07 0.58 12.84
N ALA A 83 7.97 1.56 12.62
CA ALA A 83 9.39 1.46 13.00
C ALA A 83 9.62 1.31 14.52
N ASP A 84 8.70 1.78 15.37
CA ASP A 84 8.77 1.62 16.83
C ASP A 84 8.62 0.18 17.30
N ARG A 85 8.30 -0.75 16.38
CA ARG A 85 8.24 -2.17 16.69
C ARG A 85 9.59 -2.83 16.87
N GLY A 86 10.70 -2.19 16.49
CA GLY A 86 12.04 -2.69 16.78
C GLY A 86 12.25 -2.91 18.29
N ARG A 87 12.90 -4.01 18.67
CA ARG A 87 13.22 -4.27 20.09
C ARG A 87 14.28 -3.28 20.59
N GLY A 88 14.16 -2.82 21.84
CA GLY A 88 15.21 -2.05 22.48
C GLY A 88 15.09 -0.55 22.25
N ALA A 89 16.24 0.12 22.23
CA ALA A 89 16.37 1.57 22.22
C ALA A 89 15.89 2.20 20.90
N SER A 90 15.22 3.35 21.01
CA SER A 90 14.76 4.11 19.84
C SER A 90 15.92 4.63 18.98
N ALA A 91 17.09 4.83 19.58
CA ALA A 91 18.33 5.20 18.89
C ALA A 91 18.63 4.32 17.66
N ILE A 92 18.26 3.03 17.70
CA ILE A 92 18.45 2.09 16.58
C ILE A 92 17.71 2.57 15.32
N LYS A 93 16.39 2.79 15.42
CA LYS A 93 15.58 3.28 14.29
C LYS A 93 15.92 4.74 13.95
N ASP A 94 16.38 5.52 14.92
CA ASP A 94 16.64 6.94 14.75
C ASP A 94 17.91 7.19 13.92
N GLY A 95 18.97 6.41 14.17
CA GLY A 95 20.20 6.44 13.36
C GLY A 95 20.06 5.76 11.98
N ALA A 96 19.11 4.84 11.81
CA ALA A 96 18.83 4.19 10.54
C ALA A 96 18.23 5.16 9.49
N ARG A 97 18.64 5.00 8.22
CA ARG A 97 18.13 5.81 7.09
C ARG A 97 16.95 5.16 6.39
N LEU A 98 16.92 3.84 6.41
CA LEU A 98 15.82 3.01 5.91
C LEU A 98 15.43 2.04 7.02
N VAL A 99 14.15 1.97 7.36
CA VAL A 99 13.59 0.99 8.28
C VAL A 99 12.40 0.36 7.59
N TYR A 100 12.46 -0.96 7.43
CA TYR A 100 11.36 -1.75 6.88
C TYR A 100 10.86 -2.71 7.94
N THR A 101 9.56 -2.95 7.96
CA THR A 101 8.95 -3.95 8.82
C THR A 101 8.44 -5.10 7.98
N LEU A 102 8.66 -6.32 8.44
CA LEU A 102 8.14 -7.52 7.82
C LEU A 102 7.10 -8.16 8.73
N THR A 103 5.92 -8.43 8.19
CA THR A 103 4.79 -9.00 8.94
C THR A 103 4.16 -10.13 8.15
N THR A 104 3.76 -11.19 8.84
CA THR A 104 2.97 -12.27 8.23
C THR A 104 1.55 -11.81 7.95
N MET A 105 0.90 -12.45 6.98
CA MET A 105 -0.49 -12.17 6.63
C MET A 105 -1.42 -12.39 7.83
N SER A 106 -2.30 -11.40 8.09
CA SER A 106 -3.33 -11.49 9.13
C SER A 106 -4.45 -12.45 8.72
N ASP A 107 -5.30 -12.85 9.66
CA ASP A 107 -6.44 -13.72 9.37
C ASP A 107 -7.46 -13.01 8.46
N GLU A 108 -7.66 -11.70 8.65
CA GLU A 108 -8.54 -10.86 7.81
C GLU A 108 -7.98 -10.67 6.39
N GLU A 109 -6.66 -10.51 6.26
CA GLU A 109 -6.01 -10.45 4.95
C GLU A 109 -6.11 -11.81 4.23
N ALA A 110 -5.96 -12.92 4.95
CA ALA A 110 -6.08 -14.26 4.38
C ALA A 110 -7.49 -14.52 3.85
N GLU A 111 -8.53 -14.17 4.61
CA GLU A 111 -9.92 -14.23 4.15
C GLU A 111 -10.13 -13.36 2.90
N ARG A 112 -9.60 -12.13 2.91
CA ARG A 112 -9.77 -11.18 1.81
C ARG A 112 -9.17 -11.69 0.51
N PHE A 113 -7.95 -12.21 0.60
CA PHE A 113 -7.19 -12.67 -0.56
C PHE A 113 -7.46 -14.14 -0.91
N GLY A 114 -8.30 -14.84 -0.14
CA GLY A 114 -8.66 -16.23 -0.40
C GLY A 114 -7.51 -17.20 -0.12
N VAL A 115 -6.63 -16.85 0.82
CA VAL A 115 -5.53 -17.69 1.27
C VAL A 115 -6.03 -18.58 2.41
N PRO A 116 -5.79 -19.90 2.36
CA PRO A 116 -6.15 -20.79 3.47
C PRO A 116 -5.51 -20.33 4.79
N PRO A 117 -6.21 -20.38 5.93
CA PRO A 117 -5.66 -19.95 7.22
C PRO A 117 -4.36 -20.66 7.61
N ALA A 118 -4.18 -21.92 7.19
CA ALA A 118 -2.95 -22.69 7.41
C ALA A 118 -1.75 -22.12 6.63
N ASP A 119 -2.00 -21.55 5.45
CA ASP A 119 -0.96 -21.09 4.53
C ASP A 119 -0.59 -19.63 4.76
N ARG A 120 -1.37 -18.87 5.54
CA ARG A 120 -1.17 -17.41 5.73
C ARG A 120 0.25 -17.05 6.16
N ARG A 121 0.90 -17.91 6.95
CA ARG A 121 2.27 -17.69 7.46
C ARG A 121 3.33 -17.77 6.36
N LEU A 122 3.00 -18.37 5.21
CA LEU A 122 3.83 -18.38 4.03
C LEU A 122 3.81 -17.03 3.31
N TYR A 123 2.88 -16.13 3.63
CA TYR A 123 2.79 -14.83 2.99
C TYR A 123 3.34 -13.74 3.90
N ILE A 124 4.29 -12.98 3.37
CA ILE A 124 4.97 -11.91 4.09
C ILE A 124 4.70 -10.60 3.38
N ARG A 125 4.44 -9.57 4.18
CA ARG A 125 4.29 -8.20 3.74
C ARG A 125 5.47 -7.37 4.26
N MET A 126 6.02 -6.54 3.38
CA MET A 126 7.08 -5.58 3.69
C MET A 126 6.55 -4.16 3.54
N ASP A 127 6.67 -3.39 4.62
CA ASP A 127 6.24 -2.00 4.68
C ASP A 127 7.40 -1.08 5.06
N SER A 128 7.35 0.14 4.55
CA SER A 128 8.26 1.22 4.93
C SER A 128 7.86 1.77 6.29
N GLY A 129 8.71 1.56 7.31
CA GLY A 129 8.52 2.14 8.63
C GLY A 129 9.12 3.54 8.78
N LYS A 130 10.31 3.73 8.21
CA LYS A 130 10.99 5.03 8.13
C LYS A 130 11.86 5.05 6.88
N VAL A 131 11.72 6.10 6.07
CA VAL A 131 12.45 6.21 4.81
C VAL A 131 12.85 7.67 4.60
N ASN A 132 14.14 7.95 4.67
CA ASN A 132 14.65 9.33 4.57
C ASN A 132 15.16 9.70 3.17
N ILE A 133 15.44 8.71 2.32
CA ILE A 133 16.23 8.88 1.09
C ILE A 133 15.54 8.34 -0.17
N THR A 134 14.32 7.83 -0.05
CA THR A 134 13.49 7.44 -1.19
C THR A 134 12.07 7.93 -0.99
N PRO A 135 11.30 8.17 -2.07
CA PRO A 135 9.88 8.44 -1.95
C PRO A 135 9.18 7.34 -1.13
N PRO A 136 8.16 7.67 -0.33
CA PRO A 136 7.33 6.67 0.33
C PRO A 136 6.79 5.66 -0.69
N ALA A 137 6.87 4.37 -0.37
CA ALA A 137 6.28 3.34 -1.21
C ALA A 137 4.76 3.52 -1.29
N ALA A 138 4.21 3.56 -2.50
CA ALA A 138 2.76 3.72 -2.70
C ALA A 138 1.95 2.49 -2.26
N ALA A 139 2.58 1.30 -2.27
CA ALA A 139 1.98 0.06 -1.84
C ALA A 139 3.01 -0.81 -1.11
N ALA A 140 2.54 -1.62 -0.17
CA ALA A 140 3.34 -2.62 0.50
C ALA A 140 3.79 -3.70 -0.50
N LYS A 141 5.05 -4.13 -0.41
CA LYS A 141 5.52 -5.27 -1.20
C LYS A 141 5.11 -6.55 -0.48
N ARG A 142 4.67 -7.57 -1.21
CA ARG A 142 4.31 -8.86 -0.64
C ARG A 142 5.05 -9.99 -1.33
N PHE A 143 5.29 -11.03 -0.55
CA PHE A 143 6.08 -12.19 -0.93
C PHE A 143 5.39 -13.46 -0.44
N LYS A 144 5.63 -14.56 -1.15
CA LYS A 144 5.27 -15.91 -0.72
C LYS A 144 6.54 -16.72 -0.48
N LEU A 145 6.61 -17.40 0.66
CA LEU A 145 7.63 -18.38 0.96
C LEU A 145 7.36 -19.65 0.16
N VAL A 146 8.36 -20.07 -0.61
CA VAL A 146 8.31 -21.28 -1.42
C VAL A 146 9.50 -22.16 -1.08
N SER A 147 9.36 -23.47 -1.26
CA SER A 147 10.42 -24.43 -0.99
C SER A 147 11.11 -24.80 -2.31
N VAL A 148 12.43 -24.77 -2.33
CA VAL A 148 13.27 -25.09 -3.48
C VAL A 148 14.19 -26.26 -3.13
N VAL A 149 14.14 -27.30 -3.95
CA VAL A 149 14.99 -28.49 -3.83
C VAL A 149 16.41 -28.12 -4.27
N LEU A 150 17.42 -28.43 -3.45
CA LEU A 150 18.83 -28.11 -3.76
C LEU A 150 19.47 -29.11 -4.73
N GLY A 151 18.90 -30.30 -4.87
CA GLY A 151 19.44 -31.34 -5.75
C GLY A 151 20.74 -31.96 -5.24
N ASN A 152 21.01 -31.87 -3.94
CA ASN A 152 22.20 -32.46 -3.29
C ASN A 152 21.97 -33.89 -2.76
N GLY A 153 20.90 -34.56 -3.20
CA GLY A 153 20.62 -35.95 -2.85
C GLY A 153 21.64 -36.94 -3.42
N ASN A 154 21.86 -38.05 -2.72
CA ASN A 154 22.76 -39.13 -3.14
C ASN A 154 22.30 -40.50 -2.59
N HIS A 155 23.02 -41.58 -2.88
CA HIS A 155 22.64 -42.94 -2.46
C HIS A 155 22.45 -43.14 -0.93
N LEU A 156 23.12 -42.35 -0.09
CA LEU A 156 22.96 -42.37 1.38
C LEU A 156 21.98 -41.31 1.88
N TYR A 157 21.63 -40.33 1.04
CA TYR A 157 20.76 -39.22 1.37
C TYR A 157 19.83 -38.91 0.18
N PRO A 158 18.90 -39.81 -0.16
CA PRO A 158 18.17 -39.77 -1.43
C PRO A 158 17.25 -38.55 -1.55
N ASP A 159 16.69 -38.08 -0.42
CA ASP A 159 15.71 -36.99 -0.41
C ASP A 159 16.35 -35.60 -0.61
N GLY A 160 17.64 -35.45 -0.33
CA GLY A 160 18.35 -34.17 -0.40
C GLY A 160 17.77 -33.12 0.55
N ASP A 161 18.22 -31.88 0.37
CA ASP A 161 17.74 -30.74 1.15
C ASP A 161 16.78 -29.86 0.37
N ASN A 162 15.85 -29.26 1.11
CA ASN A 162 14.99 -28.20 0.65
C ASN A 162 15.34 -26.90 1.37
N VAL A 163 15.45 -25.80 0.63
CA VAL A 163 15.65 -24.47 1.19
C VAL A 163 14.42 -23.62 0.93
N GLN A 164 14.03 -22.85 1.94
CA GLN A 164 12.95 -21.89 1.78
C GLN A 164 13.48 -20.63 1.09
N THR A 165 12.79 -20.20 0.04
CA THR A 165 13.06 -18.97 -0.71
C THR A 165 11.80 -18.11 -0.76
N ILE A 166 11.88 -16.94 -1.39
CA ILE A 166 10.76 -16.02 -1.56
C ILE A 166 10.47 -15.78 -3.04
N GLU A 167 9.20 -15.68 -3.36
CA GLU A 167 8.70 -15.17 -4.64
C GLU A 167 7.86 -13.91 -4.41
N GLN A 168 7.93 -12.95 -5.33
CA GLN A 168 7.03 -11.79 -5.27
C GLN A 168 5.59 -12.28 -5.47
N TRP A 169 4.71 -11.87 -4.55
CA TRP A 169 3.29 -12.18 -4.62
C TRP A 169 2.47 -10.91 -4.73
N THR A 170 1.64 -10.83 -5.76
CA THR A 170 0.69 -9.73 -5.93
C THR A 170 -0.68 -10.21 -5.45
N PRO A 171 -1.32 -9.47 -4.51
CA PRO A 171 -2.66 -9.82 -4.06
C PRO A 171 -3.66 -9.75 -5.22
N PRO A 172 -4.67 -10.64 -5.26
CA PRO A 172 -5.73 -10.53 -6.24
C PRO A 172 -6.52 -9.23 -6.01
N GLU A 173 -6.59 -8.40 -7.05
CA GLU A 173 -7.29 -7.11 -7.00
C GLU A 173 -8.81 -7.30 -7.09
N THR A 174 -9.56 -6.64 -6.20
CA THR A 174 -11.02 -6.80 -6.11
C THR A 174 -11.72 -6.46 -7.44
N TRP A 175 -11.21 -5.48 -8.19
CA TRP A 175 -11.80 -4.99 -9.43
C TRP A 175 -11.23 -5.63 -10.70
N GLU A 176 -10.12 -6.35 -10.61
CA GLU A 176 -9.48 -6.97 -11.76
C GLU A 176 -10.39 -8.02 -12.40
N GLY A 177 -10.43 -8.03 -13.75
CA GLY A 177 -11.26 -8.94 -14.52
C GLY A 177 -12.76 -8.63 -14.53
N LEU A 178 -13.22 -7.57 -13.87
CA LEU A 178 -14.61 -7.08 -14.00
C LEU A 178 -14.75 -6.22 -15.25
N THR A 179 -15.01 -6.86 -16.38
CA THR A 179 -15.32 -6.14 -17.62
C THR A 179 -16.67 -5.45 -17.52
N ASP A 180 -16.85 -4.39 -18.30
CA ASP A 180 -18.09 -3.62 -18.38
C ASP A 180 -19.32 -4.50 -18.66
N ASP A 181 -19.16 -5.44 -19.58
CA ASP A 181 -20.19 -6.42 -19.92
C ASP A 181 -20.49 -7.36 -18.75
N LEU A 182 -19.47 -7.86 -18.05
CA LEU A 182 -19.67 -8.72 -16.89
C LEU A 182 -20.39 -7.99 -15.75
N VAL A 183 -19.99 -6.74 -15.47
CA VAL A 183 -20.65 -5.88 -14.49
C VAL A 183 -22.11 -5.66 -14.88
N ASN A 184 -22.38 -5.34 -16.15
CA ASN A 184 -23.75 -5.15 -16.62
C ASN A 184 -24.59 -6.42 -16.48
N ARG A 185 -24.04 -7.60 -16.79
CA ARG A 185 -24.75 -8.87 -16.60
C ARG A 185 -25.05 -9.14 -15.12
N ILE A 186 -24.11 -8.86 -14.22
CA ILE A 186 -24.33 -8.98 -12.78
C ILE A 186 -25.44 -8.03 -12.32
N LEU A 187 -25.42 -6.77 -12.75
CA LEU A 187 -26.45 -5.79 -12.40
C LEU A 187 -27.82 -6.20 -12.92
N THR A 188 -27.92 -6.68 -14.17
CA THR A 188 -29.18 -7.24 -14.71
C THR A 188 -29.69 -8.40 -13.86
N ASP A 189 -28.82 -9.32 -13.44
CA ASP A 189 -29.24 -10.46 -12.60
C ASP A 189 -29.72 -10.00 -11.22
N ILE A 190 -29.08 -8.99 -10.63
CA ILE A 190 -29.51 -8.41 -9.34
C ILE A 190 -30.88 -7.74 -9.51
N ASP A 191 -31.06 -7.00 -10.60
CA ASP A 191 -32.28 -6.24 -10.86
C ASP A 191 -33.46 -7.11 -11.33
N ALA A 192 -33.19 -8.27 -11.92
CA ALA A 192 -34.24 -9.24 -12.21
C ALA A 192 -34.84 -9.85 -10.93
N GLY A 193 -34.10 -9.82 -9.81
CA GLY A 193 -34.51 -10.44 -8.55
C GLY A 193 -34.38 -11.98 -8.56
N MET A 194 -35.00 -12.62 -7.58
CA MET A 194 -35.02 -14.07 -7.40
C MET A 194 -36.27 -14.68 -8.05
N ALA A 195 -36.23 -15.98 -8.37
CA ALA A 195 -37.32 -16.67 -9.06
C ALA A 195 -38.63 -16.73 -8.25
N ASP A 196 -38.56 -16.60 -6.92
CA ASP A 196 -39.69 -16.54 -5.99
C ASP A 196 -40.28 -15.11 -5.84
N GLY A 197 -39.78 -14.15 -6.62
CA GLY A 197 -40.18 -12.74 -6.56
C GLY A 197 -39.50 -11.96 -5.44
N GLU A 198 -38.62 -12.59 -4.64
CA GLU A 198 -37.82 -11.88 -3.64
C GLU A 198 -36.69 -11.08 -4.30
N ARG A 199 -36.21 -10.07 -3.60
CA ARG A 199 -35.06 -9.26 -3.99
C ARG A 199 -33.81 -9.64 -3.19
N TYR A 200 -32.65 -9.48 -3.82
CA TYR A 200 -31.36 -9.67 -3.17
C TYR A 200 -31.13 -8.63 -2.07
N SER A 201 -30.20 -8.92 -1.15
CA SER A 201 -29.82 -8.06 -0.04
C SER A 201 -28.30 -8.06 0.14
N ASP A 202 -27.75 -6.93 0.56
CA ASP A 202 -26.35 -6.73 0.92
C ASP A 202 -26.06 -7.01 2.41
N ALA A 203 -27.09 -7.32 3.21
CA ALA A 203 -26.93 -7.58 4.63
C ALA A 203 -26.00 -8.78 4.90
N GLY A 204 -25.06 -8.63 5.84
CA GLY A 204 -24.09 -9.69 6.17
C GLY A 204 -24.72 -11.00 6.64
N ALA A 205 -25.90 -10.95 7.27
CA ALA A 205 -26.65 -12.12 7.72
C ALA A 205 -27.50 -12.79 6.61
N ALA A 206 -27.57 -12.20 5.41
CA ALA A 206 -28.33 -12.75 4.31
C ALA A 206 -27.72 -14.08 3.84
N LYS A 207 -28.52 -15.15 3.86
CA LYS A 207 -28.11 -16.48 3.39
C LYS A 207 -28.51 -16.70 1.93
N ALA A 208 -29.79 -17.00 1.68
CA ALA A 208 -30.28 -17.31 0.33
C ALA A 208 -30.24 -16.09 -0.60
N ARG A 209 -30.67 -14.93 -0.10
CA ARG A 209 -30.79 -13.68 -0.87
C ARG A 209 -29.51 -12.84 -0.96
N ALA A 210 -28.36 -13.40 -0.60
CA ALA A 210 -27.14 -12.61 -0.49
C ALA A 210 -26.65 -12.18 -1.88
N ALA A 211 -26.61 -10.88 -2.14
CA ALA A 211 -26.29 -10.32 -3.46
C ALA A 211 -24.88 -10.68 -3.94
N TRP A 212 -23.94 -10.85 -3.01
CA TRP A 212 -22.56 -11.25 -3.32
C TRP A 212 -22.48 -12.60 -4.05
N LYS A 213 -23.46 -13.50 -3.87
CA LYS A 213 -23.53 -14.79 -4.59
C LYS A 213 -23.76 -14.61 -6.09
N VAL A 214 -24.46 -13.54 -6.50
CA VAL A 214 -24.68 -13.21 -7.91
C VAL A 214 -23.35 -12.81 -8.55
N VAL A 215 -22.57 -11.98 -7.85
CA VAL A 215 -21.20 -11.61 -8.27
C VAL A 215 -20.34 -12.86 -8.38
N GLN A 216 -20.31 -13.72 -7.36
CA GLN A 216 -19.47 -14.92 -7.36
C GLN A 216 -19.87 -15.93 -8.45
N LYS A 217 -21.17 -16.09 -8.73
CA LYS A 217 -21.66 -16.95 -9.83
C LYS A 217 -21.09 -16.52 -11.19
N ARG A 218 -20.97 -15.21 -11.41
CA ARG A 218 -20.46 -14.64 -12.67
C ARG A 218 -18.94 -14.46 -12.67
N ALA A 219 -18.33 -14.29 -11.51
CA ALA A 219 -16.89 -14.13 -11.29
C ALA A 219 -16.36 -15.17 -10.28
N PRO A 220 -16.23 -16.46 -10.67
CA PRO A 220 -15.94 -17.55 -9.75
C PRO A 220 -14.54 -17.49 -9.11
N LYS A 221 -13.62 -16.72 -9.70
CA LYS A 221 -12.27 -16.51 -9.15
C LYS A 221 -12.25 -15.54 -7.96
N LYS A 222 -13.35 -14.83 -7.69
CA LYS A 222 -13.41 -13.83 -6.61
C LYS A 222 -13.85 -14.47 -5.30
N THR A 223 -13.19 -14.04 -4.23
CA THR A 223 -13.53 -14.47 -2.87
C THR A 223 -14.89 -13.91 -2.45
N GLU A 224 -15.51 -14.52 -1.44
CA GLU A 224 -16.76 -14.00 -0.85
C GLU A 224 -16.57 -12.55 -0.38
N GLN A 225 -15.45 -12.26 0.29
CA GLN A 225 -15.15 -10.91 0.78
C GLN A 225 -14.98 -9.90 -0.34
N GLN A 226 -14.30 -10.25 -1.44
CA GLN A 226 -14.22 -9.39 -2.63
C GLN A 226 -15.60 -9.14 -3.24
N CYS A 227 -16.44 -10.17 -3.36
CA CYS A 227 -17.80 -10.03 -3.87
C CYS A 227 -18.66 -9.11 -2.99
N ARG A 228 -18.53 -9.21 -1.67
CA ARG A 228 -19.19 -8.30 -0.72
C ARG A 228 -18.67 -6.87 -0.84
N GLU A 229 -17.36 -6.68 -0.98
CA GLU A 229 -16.75 -5.36 -1.20
C GLU A 229 -17.29 -4.68 -2.48
N ILE A 230 -17.47 -5.46 -3.55
CA ILE A 230 -18.06 -4.98 -4.81
C ILE A 230 -19.50 -4.48 -4.60
N ILE A 231 -20.37 -5.30 -4.01
CA ILE A 231 -21.77 -4.92 -3.73
C ILE A 231 -21.83 -3.69 -2.81
N ALA A 232 -21.06 -3.70 -1.72
CA ALA A 232 -21.03 -2.58 -0.78
C ALA A 232 -20.59 -1.28 -1.46
N THR A 233 -19.63 -1.35 -2.38
CA THR A 233 -19.20 -0.20 -3.19
C THR A 233 -20.30 0.30 -4.11
N TRP A 234 -21.02 -0.60 -4.80
CA TRP A 234 -22.13 -0.21 -5.68
C TRP A 234 -23.31 0.40 -4.92
N VAL A 235 -23.61 -0.13 -3.73
CA VAL A 235 -24.60 0.48 -2.82
C VAL A 235 -24.15 1.85 -2.36
N LYS A 236 -22.90 1.99 -1.91
CA LYS A 236 -22.33 3.27 -1.46
C LYS A 236 -22.31 4.33 -2.57
N ASN A 237 -21.99 3.93 -3.80
CA ASN A 237 -21.98 4.81 -4.96
C ASN A 237 -23.40 5.12 -5.47
N GLY A 238 -24.43 4.44 -4.95
CA GLY A 238 -25.81 4.59 -5.38
C GLY A 238 -26.07 4.03 -6.78
N LEU A 239 -25.23 3.12 -7.27
CA LEU A 239 -25.49 2.30 -8.46
C LEU A 239 -26.51 1.19 -8.14
N ILE A 240 -26.47 0.71 -6.90
CA ILE A 240 -27.51 -0.14 -6.33
C ILE A 240 -28.20 0.65 -5.22
N LEU A 241 -29.52 0.66 -5.24
CA LEU A 241 -30.37 1.29 -4.25
C LEU A 241 -31.03 0.24 -3.35
N LYS A 242 -31.31 0.65 -2.13
CA LYS A 242 -32.06 -0.13 -1.14
C LYS A 242 -33.49 0.38 -1.13
N GLU A 243 -34.43 -0.45 -1.55
CA GLU A 243 -35.84 -0.11 -1.62
C GLU A 243 -36.68 -1.11 -0.83
N THR A 244 -37.71 -0.60 -0.17
CA THR A 244 -38.67 -1.44 0.54
C THR A 244 -39.70 -1.97 -0.45
N TYR A 245 -39.93 -3.28 -0.42
CA TYR A 245 -40.97 -3.95 -1.20
C TYR A 245 -41.76 -4.91 -0.33
N TYR A 246 -43.01 -5.15 -0.70
CA TYR A 246 -43.86 -6.14 -0.04
C TYR A 246 -43.50 -7.55 -0.54
N SER A 247 -42.93 -8.38 0.34
CA SER A 247 -42.57 -9.77 0.03
C SER A 247 -43.81 -10.65 0.04
N LEU A 248 -44.11 -11.30 -1.09
CA LEU A 248 -45.23 -12.24 -1.19
C LEU A 248 -44.94 -13.56 -0.44
N VAL A 249 -43.67 -13.95 -0.32
CA VAL A 249 -43.24 -15.17 0.38
C VAL A 249 -43.40 -15.02 1.89
N THR A 250 -42.98 -13.88 2.45
CA THR A 250 -43.02 -13.64 3.90
C THR A 250 -44.19 -12.78 4.36
N ARG A 251 -44.96 -12.21 3.42
CA ARG A 251 -46.13 -11.34 3.62
C ARG A 251 -45.84 -10.11 4.49
N LYS A 252 -44.63 -9.55 4.34
CA LYS A 252 -44.12 -8.41 5.10
C LYS A 252 -43.28 -7.50 4.21
N ASP A 253 -43.17 -6.24 4.61
CA ASP A 253 -42.24 -5.31 3.97
C ASP A 253 -40.80 -5.71 4.27
N ARG A 254 -39.97 -5.73 3.23
CA ARG A 254 -38.55 -6.04 3.32
C ARG A 254 -37.75 -5.09 2.46
N GLU A 255 -36.51 -4.87 2.86
CA GLU A 255 -35.52 -4.17 2.04
C GLU A 255 -34.96 -5.12 0.97
N GLY A 256 -34.87 -4.63 -0.26
CA GLY A 256 -34.31 -5.31 -1.41
C GLY A 256 -33.41 -4.38 -2.23
N LEU A 257 -32.50 -4.97 -2.99
CA LEU A 257 -31.62 -4.24 -3.89
C LEU A 257 -32.31 -4.02 -5.26
N HIS A 258 -32.22 -2.79 -5.76
CA HIS A 258 -32.63 -2.36 -7.10
C HIS A 258 -31.48 -1.64 -7.79
N VAL A 259 -31.36 -1.73 -9.11
CA VAL A 259 -30.27 -1.07 -9.85
C VAL A 259 -30.74 0.28 -10.38
N ASP A 260 -29.93 1.33 -10.15
CA ASP A 260 -30.15 2.63 -10.79
C ASP A 260 -29.56 2.62 -12.20
N ASP A 261 -30.41 2.34 -13.19
CA ASP A 261 -30.01 2.27 -14.61
C ASP A 261 -29.40 3.58 -15.13
N MET A 262 -29.71 4.74 -14.53
CA MET A 262 -29.13 6.02 -14.93
C MET A 262 -27.63 6.14 -14.60
N LYS A 263 -27.15 5.34 -13.65
CA LYS A 263 -25.74 5.31 -13.23
C LYS A 263 -24.99 4.13 -13.81
N ARG A 264 -25.68 3.26 -14.54
CA ARG A 264 -25.09 2.12 -15.23
C ARG A 264 -24.02 2.59 -16.20
N GLY A 265 -22.87 1.92 -16.18
CA GLY A 265 -21.71 2.32 -17.00
C GLY A 265 -20.77 3.34 -16.35
N HIS A 266 -21.18 4.05 -15.29
CA HIS A 266 -20.43 5.19 -14.77
C HIS A 266 -19.86 5.06 -13.36
N LEU A 267 -20.31 4.11 -12.54
CA LEU A 267 -19.97 4.05 -11.10
C LEU A 267 -19.49 2.65 -10.66
N LYS A 268 -18.68 2.00 -11.49
CA LYS A 268 -18.32 0.59 -11.32
C LYS A 268 -17.30 0.38 -10.21
N SER A 269 -16.35 1.30 -10.06
CA SER A 269 -15.29 1.26 -9.06
C SER A 269 -15.33 2.48 -8.11
N PRO A 270 -14.59 2.47 -6.99
CA PRO A 270 -14.50 3.63 -6.09
C PRO A 270 -13.94 4.90 -6.76
N LEU A 271 -13.17 4.75 -7.84
CA LEU A 271 -12.53 5.86 -8.56
C LEU A 271 -13.50 6.57 -9.51
N ASP A 272 -14.56 5.89 -9.95
CA ASP A 272 -15.44 6.40 -11.01
C ASP A 272 -16.42 7.47 -10.52
N LEU A 273 -16.73 7.51 -9.22
CA LEU A 273 -17.62 8.53 -8.63
C LEU A 273 -17.11 9.96 -8.86
N ARG A 274 -15.80 10.17 -8.82
CA ARG A 274 -15.18 11.47 -9.11
C ARG A 274 -15.32 11.84 -10.59
N HIS A 275 -15.11 10.88 -11.49
CA HIS A 275 -15.28 11.09 -12.92
C HIS A 275 -16.74 11.40 -13.28
N TRP A 276 -17.70 10.67 -12.72
CA TRP A 276 -19.12 10.89 -13.00
C TRP A 276 -19.60 12.26 -12.55
N LEU A 277 -19.17 12.75 -11.38
CA LEU A 277 -19.48 14.11 -10.93
C LEU A 277 -18.94 15.18 -11.89
N VAL A 278 -17.73 14.99 -12.43
CA VAL A 278 -17.16 15.88 -13.45
C VAL A 278 -17.97 15.84 -14.76
N VAL A 279 -18.37 14.65 -15.20
CA VAL A 279 -19.21 14.47 -16.41
C VAL A 279 -20.58 15.11 -16.22
N MET A 280 -21.23 14.93 -15.07
CA MET A 280 -22.52 15.54 -14.76
C MET A 280 -22.44 17.05 -14.65
N ALA A 281 -21.40 17.59 -14.00
CA ALA A 281 -21.15 19.03 -13.96
C ALA A 281 -20.95 19.61 -15.37
N HIS A 282 -20.27 18.89 -16.27
CA HIS A 282 -20.12 19.29 -17.67
C HIS A 282 -21.44 19.23 -18.46
N ARG A 283 -22.26 18.20 -18.22
CA ARG A 283 -23.57 18.03 -18.87
C ARG A 283 -24.56 19.10 -18.41
N TRP A 284 -24.59 19.41 -17.11
CA TRP A 284 -25.40 20.49 -16.52
C TRP A 284 -25.01 21.88 -17.04
N ARG A 285 -23.71 22.11 -17.29
CA ARG A 285 -23.22 23.36 -17.89
C ARG A 285 -23.76 23.58 -19.32
N LYS A 286 -24.18 22.53 -20.03
CA LYS A 286 -24.74 22.60 -21.39
C LYS A 286 -26.27 22.73 -21.42
N THR A 287 -26.99 22.36 -20.35
CA THR A 287 -28.47 22.28 -20.36
C THR A 287 -29.18 23.47 -19.70
N GLY A 288 -28.48 24.48 -19.21
CA GLY A 288 -29.04 25.81 -18.91
C GLY A 288 -30.23 25.85 -17.94
N CYS A 289 -30.44 24.83 -17.10
CA CYS A 289 -31.56 24.80 -16.16
C CYS A 289 -31.08 25.30 -14.79
N ALA A 290 -31.59 26.46 -14.37
CA ALA A 290 -31.34 27.04 -13.06
C ALA A 290 -32.07 26.23 -11.98
N ILE A 291 -31.38 25.88 -10.88
CA ILE A 291 -32.07 25.51 -9.64
C ILE A 291 -31.41 26.10 -8.40
N ASP A 292 -32.35 26.53 -7.55
CA ASP A 292 -32.34 27.03 -6.18
C ASP A 292 -31.09 26.74 -5.32
N GLU A 293 -30.46 27.81 -4.85
CA GLU A 293 -29.28 27.81 -3.96
C GLU A 293 -29.54 27.07 -2.62
N GLY A 294 -30.81 26.81 -2.25
CA GLY A 294 -31.18 26.05 -1.07
C GLY A 294 -30.72 24.59 -1.08
N ALA A 295 -30.67 23.93 -2.25
CA ALA A 295 -30.27 22.53 -2.36
C ALA A 295 -28.76 22.33 -2.22
N LEU A 296 -27.96 23.29 -2.70
CA LEU A 296 -26.49 23.27 -2.62
C LEU A 296 -25.98 23.46 -1.18
N ARG A 297 -26.68 24.22 -0.33
CA ARG A 297 -26.26 24.46 1.05
C ARG A 297 -26.36 23.23 1.96
N LYS A 298 -27.31 22.30 1.72
CA LYS A 298 -27.44 21.06 2.52
C LYS A 298 -26.35 20.03 2.25
N PHE A 299 -25.62 20.14 1.13
CA PHE A 299 -24.57 19.18 0.73
C PHE A 299 -23.14 19.60 1.14
N ASN A 300 -22.94 20.83 1.61
CA ASN A 300 -21.60 21.37 1.92
C ASN A 300 -20.98 20.87 3.24
N GLY A 301 -21.59 19.91 3.94
CA GLY A 301 -21.06 19.36 5.19
C GLY A 301 -19.84 18.44 5.07
N ALA A 302 -19.41 18.07 3.85
CA ALA A 302 -18.43 16.97 3.66
C ALA A 302 -17.17 17.30 2.82
N LEU A 303 -16.89 18.57 2.51
CA LEU A 303 -15.72 18.91 1.68
C LEU A 303 -14.96 20.14 2.24
N SER A 304 -14.08 19.92 3.21
CA SER A 304 -13.02 20.88 3.53
C SER A 304 -11.84 20.70 2.56
N CYS A 305 -11.89 21.41 1.43
CA CYS A 305 -10.68 21.70 0.67
C CYS A 305 -10.84 23.05 -0.05
N ALA A 306 -10.38 24.10 0.60
CA ALA A 306 -10.53 25.51 0.20
C ALA A 306 -9.81 25.91 -1.10
N ASN A 307 -9.19 24.97 -1.84
CA ASN A 307 -8.41 25.29 -3.04
C ASN A 307 -9.16 25.22 -4.38
N CYS A 308 -10.42 24.76 -4.41
CA CYS A 308 -11.23 24.78 -5.65
C CYS A 308 -12.04 26.08 -5.86
N ILE A 309 -12.28 26.86 -4.81
CA ILE A 309 -13.15 28.04 -4.88
C ILE A 309 -12.40 29.28 -5.40
N SER A 310 -11.10 29.41 -5.15
CA SER A 310 -10.31 30.58 -5.59
C SER A 310 -10.10 30.64 -7.10
N ARG A 311 -10.16 29.50 -7.79
CA ARG A 311 -10.04 29.40 -9.25
C ARG A 311 -11.36 29.62 -10.01
N TRP A 312 -12.48 29.67 -9.29
CA TRP A 312 -13.81 29.85 -9.87
C TRP A 312 -14.21 31.32 -10.06
N ARG A 313 -13.56 32.27 -9.39
CA ARG A 313 -13.93 33.70 -9.42
C ARG A 313 -13.33 34.52 -10.56
N THR A 314 -12.35 34.02 -11.32
CA THR A 314 -11.53 34.88 -12.19
C THR A 314 -11.76 34.78 -13.70
N ASN A 315 -12.58 33.85 -14.21
CA ASN A 315 -12.76 33.66 -15.66
C ASN A 315 -14.22 33.76 -16.13
N GLY A 316 -14.85 34.92 -15.90
CA GLY A 316 -16.11 35.35 -16.53
C GLY A 316 -15.96 36.76 -17.09
N THR A 317 -15.97 36.87 -18.42
CA THR A 317 -15.74 38.03 -19.30
C THR A 317 -16.59 39.28 -19.06
N ILE A 318 -15.98 40.47 -19.14
CA ILE A 318 -16.51 41.65 -19.86
C ILE A 318 -15.36 42.35 -20.60
N ALA A 319 -15.58 42.60 -21.90
CA ALA A 319 -14.70 43.36 -22.78
C ALA A 319 -14.76 44.87 -22.50
N GLN A 320 -13.62 45.57 -22.54
CA GLN A 320 -13.51 46.95 -23.05
C GLN A 320 -12.03 47.40 -23.15
N THR A 321 -11.65 47.76 -24.38
CA THR A 321 -10.71 48.83 -24.79
C THR A 321 -9.34 49.01 -24.09
N GLY A 322 -8.26 48.94 -24.89
CA GLY A 322 -7.19 49.95 -24.79
C GLY A 322 -5.75 49.45 -24.63
N ARG A 323 -4.96 49.66 -25.70
CA ARG A 323 -3.51 49.92 -25.77
C ARG A 323 -2.51 48.79 -25.45
N VAL A 324 -1.78 48.46 -26.52
CA VAL A 324 -0.44 47.85 -26.55
C VAL A 324 0.58 48.77 -25.87
N PRO A 325 1.62 48.20 -25.22
CA PRO A 325 2.97 48.55 -25.64
C PRO A 325 3.90 47.35 -25.83
N VAL A 326 4.77 47.50 -26.83
CA VAL A 326 5.88 46.63 -27.24
C VAL A 326 7.14 47.01 -26.45
N ALA A 327 7.92 46.02 -25.98
CA ALA A 327 9.40 46.05 -25.75
C ALA A 327 9.83 44.80 -24.96
N LYS A 328 11.06 44.26 -25.00
CA LYS A 328 12.17 44.09 -25.96
C LYS A 328 13.16 43.12 -25.27
N SER A 329 14.03 42.48 -26.06
CA SER A 329 15.36 41.86 -25.72
C SER A 329 15.43 40.72 -24.67
N GLN A 330 15.75 39.48 -25.08
CA GLN A 330 17.10 38.90 -25.27
C GLN A 330 17.89 38.62 -23.97
N SER A 331 18.15 37.34 -23.68
CA SER A 331 19.51 36.79 -23.58
C SER A 331 19.49 35.28 -23.29
N ARG A 332 20.14 34.52 -24.19
CA ARG A 332 20.57 33.14 -23.99
C ARG A 332 21.81 33.16 -23.09
N ALA A 333 21.84 32.36 -22.03
CA ALA A 333 23.06 31.99 -21.33
C ALA A 333 23.24 30.48 -21.40
N ILE A 334 24.34 30.07 -22.04
CA ILE A 334 24.84 28.70 -22.15
C ILE A 334 25.57 28.40 -20.83
N LEU A 335 25.13 27.38 -20.09
CA LEU A 335 25.84 26.85 -18.92
C LEU A 335 26.63 25.59 -19.32
N PRO A 336 27.89 25.41 -18.85
CA PRO A 336 28.70 24.22 -19.13
C PRO A 336 28.25 23.03 -18.27
N PRO A 337 28.57 21.77 -18.67
CA PRO A 337 28.09 20.58 -17.97
C PRO A 337 28.82 20.41 -16.64
N CYS A 338 28.07 20.48 -15.54
CA CYS A 338 28.56 20.16 -14.21
C CYS A 338 28.80 18.65 -14.09
N ARG A 339 30.04 18.25 -13.83
CA ARG A 339 30.42 16.86 -13.51
C ARG A 339 29.62 16.38 -12.30
N SER A 340 28.79 15.36 -12.49
CA SER A 340 28.09 14.68 -11.40
C SER A 340 29.09 13.94 -10.51
N SER A 341 29.36 14.46 -9.33
CA SER A 341 29.97 13.71 -8.24
C SER A 341 29.03 12.57 -7.85
N ARG A 342 29.47 11.32 -8.00
CA ARG A 342 28.80 10.15 -7.41
C ARG A 342 29.07 10.18 -5.90
N THR A 343 28.25 10.90 -5.15
CA THR A 343 28.11 10.70 -3.70
C THR A 343 27.10 9.57 -3.51
N THR A 344 27.57 8.32 -3.49
CA THR A 344 26.77 7.18 -3.07
C THR A 344 26.60 7.30 -1.57
N ALA A 345 25.46 7.83 -1.12
CA ALA A 345 25.15 7.90 0.30
C ALA A 345 25.13 6.48 0.88
N ALA A 346 26.02 6.20 1.83
CA ALA A 346 26.02 4.98 2.63
C ALA A 346 24.62 4.77 3.24
N LYS A 347 24.05 3.58 3.05
CA LYS A 347 22.68 3.26 3.47
C LYS A 347 22.74 2.23 4.58
N ILE A 348 22.45 2.64 5.81
CA ILE A 348 22.03 1.70 6.85
C ILE A 348 20.55 1.44 6.67
N SER A 349 20.24 0.18 6.41
CA SER A 349 18.88 -0.36 6.52
C SER A 349 18.76 -1.17 7.80
N VAL A 350 17.65 -1.00 8.50
CA VAL A 350 17.25 -1.88 9.59
C VAL A 350 15.99 -2.60 9.12
N MET A 351 16.13 -3.90 8.88
CA MET A 351 15.01 -4.75 8.51
C MET A 351 14.44 -5.40 9.78
N VAL A 352 13.25 -4.99 10.21
CA VAL A 352 12.66 -5.47 11.47
C VAL A 352 11.79 -6.70 11.21
N TRP A 353 12.12 -7.82 11.86
CA TRP A 353 11.53 -9.15 11.64
C TRP A 353 10.95 -9.77 12.94
N PRO A 354 9.80 -10.48 12.92
CA PRO A 354 9.31 -11.24 14.07
C PRO A 354 10.22 -12.43 14.37
N ARG A 355 10.45 -12.80 15.64
CA ARG A 355 11.22 -14.03 15.95
C ARG A 355 10.57 -15.25 15.29
N ALA A 356 11.40 -16.10 14.68
CA ALA A 356 11.03 -17.42 14.19
C ALA A 356 10.45 -18.29 15.33
#